data_AF-A0A517ZFI1-F1
#
_entry.id   AF-A0A517ZFI1-F1
#
_cell.length_a   1.000
_cell.length_b   1.000
_cell.length_c   1.000
_cell.angle_alpha   90.00
_cell.angle_beta   90.00
_cell.angle_gamma   90.00
#
_symmetry.space_group_name_H-M   'P 1'
#
loop_
_entity.id
_entity.type
_entity.pdbx_description
1 polymer ?
#
loop_
_entity_poly.entity_id
_entity_poly.type
_entity_poly.pdbx_seq_one_letter_code
_entity_poly.pdbx_strand_id
1 'polypeptide(L)'
;MPERVPDSPQTSSTLELLAEVIAFLLGLILLFLPLLLVFRYEVEHIVRQIRPGTEVTVGIAVILRTTLRRLLRAGTTNVLRTSLGTFSRATSRTVTRRMARTGTRFLYGLLTVGAVRHDRDSEAPSTWWPVWSTVVGLILGFVGLAASFAAIITQQDLATRLALSEGGRYSVLTLSLFAASPLLVYAALSTSFAWLFRLKIRVHTALDGLLLQAYFSGAGSFLPMTTDIEYIGDDRQRSKIAVCVIVSLYLIHLLLQAMAAPGDATLASLMSSLFLVYCFVYSFPIRPLEGYAIFARSRILWGLLWIPILISFTTTLPDALTNIL
;
A
#
# COMPACT_ATOMS: atom_id res chain seq x y z
N MET A 1 36.77 -37.76 25.03
CA MET A 1 36.46 -36.37 25.42
C MET A 1 36.68 -35.50 24.18
N PRO A 2 35.66 -34.86 23.59
CA PRO A 2 35.88 -33.96 22.46
C PRO A 2 36.38 -32.60 22.97
N GLU A 3 37.42 -32.11 22.31
CA GLU A 3 38.13 -30.86 22.57
C GLU A 3 37.27 -29.68 22.09
N ARG A 4 36.92 -28.75 23.00
CA ARG A 4 36.18 -27.53 22.63
C ARG A 4 37.11 -26.59 21.86
N VAL A 5 36.81 -26.41 20.58
CA VAL A 5 37.37 -25.32 19.77
C VAL A 5 36.87 -23.99 20.33
N PRO A 6 37.75 -23.03 20.67
CA PRO A 6 37.32 -21.73 21.17
C PRO A 6 36.77 -20.87 20.03
N ASP A 7 35.51 -20.42 20.17
CA ASP A 7 34.88 -19.45 19.28
C ASP A 7 35.64 -18.12 19.34
N SER A 8 36.39 -17.80 18.29
CA SER A 8 36.98 -16.48 18.11
C SER A 8 35.86 -15.44 17.93
N PRO A 9 35.86 -14.31 18.66
CA PRO A 9 34.88 -13.25 18.46
C PRO A 9 35.02 -12.70 17.04
N GLN A 10 33.99 -12.92 16.21
CA GLN A 10 33.87 -12.29 14.90
C GLN A 10 33.66 -10.79 15.09
N THR A 11 34.76 -10.04 15.20
CA THR A 11 34.75 -8.60 14.97
C THR A 11 34.54 -8.39 13.48
N SER A 12 33.29 -8.12 13.08
CA SER A 12 32.96 -7.65 11.73
C SER A 12 33.93 -6.52 11.36
N SER A 13 34.64 -6.67 10.25
CA SER A 13 35.67 -5.72 9.87
C SER A 13 35.05 -4.35 9.64
N THR A 14 35.73 -3.26 10.02
CA THR A 14 35.23 -1.89 9.81
C THR A 14 34.88 -1.60 8.35
N LEU A 15 35.46 -2.36 7.42
CA LEU A 15 35.18 -2.34 5.99
C LEU A 15 33.82 -2.95 5.64
N GLU A 16 33.37 -4.00 6.31
CA GLU A 16 32.05 -4.61 6.11
C GLU A 16 30.95 -3.65 6.58
N LEU A 17 31.13 -3.03 7.75
CA LEU A 17 30.20 -2.03 8.27
C LEU A 17 30.10 -0.81 7.32
N LEU A 18 31.23 -0.35 6.79
CA LEU A 18 31.25 0.75 5.81
C LEU A 18 30.53 0.36 4.51
N ALA A 19 30.74 -0.86 4.03
CA ALA A 19 30.10 -1.38 2.82
C ALA A 19 28.58 -1.50 2.99
N GLU A 20 28.10 -1.96 4.15
CA GLU A 20 26.68 -2.01 4.48
C GLU A 20 26.04 -0.63 4.54
N VAL A 21 26.72 0.34 5.17
CA VAL A 21 26.24 1.74 5.24
C VAL A 21 26.17 2.37 3.85
N ILE A 22 27.18 2.16 3.00
CA ILE A 22 27.18 2.65 1.62
C ILE A 22 26.07 1.97 0.80
N ALA A 23 25.88 0.66 0.93
CA ALA A 23 24.82 -0.07 0.24
C ALA A 23 23.43 0.40 0.68
N PHE A 24 23.23 0.67 1.97
CA PHE A 24 22.01 1.23 2.52
C PHE A 24 21.73 2.63 1.97
N LEU A 25 22.72 3.53 1.97
CA LEU A 25 22.58 4.88 1.42
C LEU A 25 22.32 4.87 -0.09
N LEU A 26 22.98 3.99 -0.84
CA LEU A 26 22.75 3.82 -2.27
C LEU A 26 21.35 3.27 -2.56
N GLY A 27 20.89 2.31 -1.75
CA GLY A 27 19.53 1.78 -1.79
C GLY A 27 18.48 2.86 -1.51
N LEU A 28 18.75 3.73 -0.53
CA LEU A 28 17.90 4.88 -0.20
C LEU A 28 17.87 5.87 -1.37
N ILE A 29 19.01 6.22 -1.96
CA ILE A 29 19.05 7.08 -3.16
C ILE A 29 18.27 6.44 -4.31
N LEU A 30 18.46 5.15 -4.59
CA LEU A 30 17.79 4.43 -5.68
C LEU A 30 16.28 4.23 -5.46
N LEU A 31 15.82 4.19 -4.20
CA LEU A 31 14.41 4.12 -3.86
C LEU A 31 13.72 5.48 -4.02
N PHE A 32 14.38 6.54 -3.57
CA PHE A 32 13.81 7.88 -3.55
C PHE A 32 13.98 8.63 -4.89
N LEU A 33 15.01 8.31 -5.68
CA LEU A 33 15.29 8.96 -6.96
C LEU A 33 14.15 8.77 -7.99
N PRO A 34 13.57 7.58 -8.19
CA PRO A 34 12.39 7.41 -9.04
C PRO A 34 11.19 8.19 -8.53
N LEU A 35 11.01 8.26 -7.21
CA LEU A 35 9.94 9.03 -6.57
C LEU A 35 10.09 10.53 -6.83
N LEU A 36 11.32 11.05 -6.77
CA LEU A 36 11.66 12.44 -7.08
C LEU A 36 11.53 12.76 -8.58
N LEU A 37 11.92 11.81 -9.45
CA LEU A 37 11.79 11.96 -10.91
C LEU A 37 10.33 11.94 -11.35
N VAL A 38 9.50 11.05 -10.79
CA VAL A 38 8.05 11.02 -11.01
C VAL A 38 7.40 12.32 -10.54
N PHE A 39 7.80 12.85 -9.38
CA PHE A 39 7.27 14.11 -8.87
C PHE A 39 7.65 15.30 -9.76
N ARG A 40 8.89 15.36 -10.27
CA ARG A 40 9.27 16.37 -11.28
C ARG A 40 8.45 16.23 -12.56
N TYR A 41 8.24 15.01 -13.02
CA TYR A 41 7.46 14.72 -14.22
C TYR A 41 5.98 15.11 -14.08
N GLU A 42 5.35 14.83 -12.93
CA GLU A 42 3.97 15.25 -12.64
C GLU A 42 3.86 16.76 -12.46
N VAL A 43 4.81 17.41 -11.78
CA VAL A 43 4.80 18.87 -11.62
C VAL A 43 4.96 19.58 -12.97
N GLU A 44 5.75 19.06 -13.90
CA GLU A 44 5.87 19.60 -15.27
C GLU A 44 4.64 19.30 -16.14
N HIS A 45 3.98 18.14 -15.97
CA HIS A 45 2.77 17.80 -16.75
C HIS A 45 1.47 18.43 -16.22
N ILE A 46 1.36 18.70 -14.91
CA ILE A 46 0.22 19.45 -14.33
C ILE A 46 0.18 20.89 -14.85
N VAL A 47 1.32 21.45 -15.27
CA VAL A 47 1.37 22.77 -15.93
C VAL A 47 0.87 22.72 -17.38
N ARG A 48 0.72 21.54 -18.00
CA ARG A 48 0.30 21.43 -19.42
C ARG A 48 -0.98 20.66 -19.71
N GLN A 49 -1.47 19.74 -18.88
CA GLN A 49 -2.74 19.05 -19.16
C GLN A 49 -3.55 18.71 -17.90
N ILE A 50 -4.71 19.35 -17.78
CA ILE A 50 -5.78 18.99 -16.85
C ILE A 50 -6.47 17.74 -17.40
N ARG A 51 -6.02 16.54 -16.99
CA ARG A 51 -6.80 15.28 -17.03
C ARG A 51 -6.39 14.36 -15.86
N PRO A 52 -7.32 13.57 -15.29
CA PRO A 52 -7.07 12.80 -14.07
C PRO A 52 -6.26 11.54 -14.40
N GLY A 53 -5.01 11.49 -13.91
CA GLY A 53 -4.08 10.39 -14.11
C GLY A 53 -4.12 9.36 -12.98
N THR A 54 -5.18 8.55 -12.90
CA THR A 54 -5.22 7.37 -12.02
C THR A 54 -4.49 6.15 -12.62
N GLU A 55 -4.20 6.15 -13.92
CA GLU A 55 -3.56 5.00 -14.60
C GLU A 55 -2.03 4.95 -14.44
N VAL A 56 -1.38 6.08 -14.16
CA VAL A 56 0.10 6.19 -14.11
C VAL A 56 0.65 5.71 -12.75
N THR A 57 -0.06 5.99 -11.67
CA THR A 57 0.30 5.64 -10.29
C THR A 57 0.28 4.13 -10.03
N VAL A 58 -0.64 3.39 -10.65
CA VAL A 58 -0.73 1.92 -10.54
C VAL A 58 0.45 1.24 -11.23
N GLY A 59 0.90 1.75 -12.39
CA GLY A 59 2.08 1.23 -13.08
C GLY A 59 3.36 1.44 -12.27
N ILE A 60 3.47 2.60 -11.61
CA ILE A 60 4.63 2.97 -10.79
C ILE A 60 4.69 2.13 -9.51
N ALA A 61 3.58 1.88 -8.82
CA ALA A 61 3.56 1.02 -7.64
C ALA A 61 3.98 -0.43 -7.96
N VAL A 62 3.57 -0.96 -9.10
CA VAL A 62 4.01 -2.29 -9.58
C VAL A 62 5.49 -2.30 -9.93
N ILE A 63 5.98 -1.26 -10.61
CA ILE A 63 7.40 -1.13 -10.96
C ILE A 63 8.25 -1.00 -9.69
N LEU A 64 7.91 -0.08 -8.79
CA LEU A 64 8.60 0.17 -7.52
C LEU A 64 8.66 -1.11 -6.67
N ARG A 65 7.55 -1.87 -6.64
CA ARG A 65 7.50 -3.17 -5.97
C ARG A 65 8.42 -4.21 -6.61
N THR A 66 8.48 -4.28 -7.94
CA THR A 66 9.39 -5.22 -8.62
C THR A 66 10.86 -4.84 -8.52
N THR A 67 11.20 -3.54 -8.53
CA THR A 67 12.59 -3.08 -8.34
C THR A 67 13.01 -3.20 -6.88
N LEU A 68 12.15 -2.86 -5.93
CA LEU A 68 12.43 -2.99 -4.49
C LEU A 68 12.59 -4.45 -4.07
N ARG A 69 11.71 -5.34 -4.52
CA ARG A 69 11.77 -6.79 -4.23
C ARG A 69 13.02 -7.46 -4.82
N ARG A 70 13.57 -6.94 -5.93
CA ARG A 70 14.78 -7.49 -6.58
C ARG A 70 16.07 -6.92 -6.02
N LEU A 71 16.09 -5.64 -5.64
CA LEU A 71 17.20 -5.02 -4.90
C LEU A 71 17.41 -5.67 -3.52
N LEU A 72 16.32 -6.08 -2.86
CA LEU A 72 16.39 -6.73 -1.55
C LEU A 72 16.77 -8.23 -1.60
N ARG A 73 16.66 -8.91 -2.76
CA ARG A 73 16.89 -10.37 -2.87
C ARG A 73 18.09 -10.80 -3.73
N ALA A 74 18.65 -9.95 -4.60
CA ALA A 74 19.71 -10.39 -5.51
C ALA A 74 20.93 -9.46 -5.46
N GLY A 75 22.04 -9.99 -4.94
CA GLY A 75 23.37 -9.42 -5.16
C GLY A 75 23.65 -9.16 -6.64
N THR A 76 24.44 -8.12 -6.91
CA THR A 76 24.46 -7.28 -8.12
C THR A 76 24.79 -7.94 -9.46
N THR A 77 25.22 -9.21 -9.53
CA THR A 77 25.84 -9.78 -10.74
C THR A 77 24.91 -10.57 -11.66
N ASN A 78 23.78 -11.11 -11.18
CA ASN A 78 22.85 -11.91 -12.01
C ASN A 78 21.75 -11.10 -12.73
N VAL A 79 21.81 -9.77 -12.63
CA VAL A 79 20.72 -8.85 -13.03
C VAL A 79 20.64 -8.67 -14.56
N LEU A 80 21.75 -8.65 -15.29
CA LEU A 80 21.74 -8.23 -16.70
C LEU A 80 21.24 -9.29 -17.69
N ARG A 81 21.61 -10.56 -17.52
CA ARG A 81 21.30 -11.62 -18.50
C ARG A 81 19.86 -12.13 -18.41
N THR A 82 19.27 -12.05 -17.22
CA THR A 82 17.89 -12.49 -16.93
C THR A 82 16.85 -11.40 -17.18
N SER A 83 17.28 -10.13 -17.22
CA SER A 83 16.42 -8.96 -17.46
C SER A 83 15.80 -8.97 -18.86
N LEU A 84 16.52 -9.36 -19.91
CA LEU A 84 16.01 -9.39 -21.29
C LEU A 84 14.89 -10.42 -21.53
N GLY A 85 14.97 -11.60 -20.91
CA GLY A 85 13.96 -12.65 -21.06
C GLY A 85 12.65 -12.40 -20.30
N THR A 86 12.72 -11.70 -19.16
CA THR A 86 11.52 -11.29 -18.40
C THR A 86 10.93 -9.98 -18.90
N PHE A 87 11.73 -9.08 -19.48
CA PHE A 87 11.24 -7.91 -20.22
C PHE A 87 10.30 -8.38 -21.34
N SER A 88 10.75 -9.27 -22.23
CA SER A 88 9.94 -9.83 -23.33
C SER A 88 8.58 -10.42 -22.88
N ARG A 89 8.55 -11.21 -21.80
CA ARG A 89 7.31 -11.81 -21.28
C ARG A 89 6.40 -10.82 -20.55
N ALA A 90 6.96 -9.82 -19.85
CA ALA A 90 6.19 -8.75 -19.22
C ALA A 90 5.64 -7.77 -20.26
N THR A 91 6.41 -7.41 -21.29
CA THR A 91 5.96 -6.55 -22.38
C THR A 91 4.88 -7.24 -23.22
N SER A 92 5.00 -8.55 -23.51
CA SER A 92 3.97 -9.34 -24.19
C SER A 92 2.63 -9.39 -23.42
N ARG A 93 2.68 -9.59 -22.09
CA ARG A 93 1.50 -9.50 -21.20
C ARG A 93 0.89 -8.09 -21.11
N THR A 94 1.69 -7.05 -21.30
CA THR A 94 1.23 -5.65 -21.30
C THR A 94 0.57 -5.28 -22.64
N VAL A 95 1.03 -5.86 -23.75
CA VAL A 95 0.42 -5.72 -25.09
C VAL A 95 -0.92 -6.47 -25.18
N THR A 96 -1.03 -7.68 -24.62
CA THR A 96 -2.32 -8.40 -24.52
C THR A 96 -3.32 -7.65 -23.62
N ARG A 97 -2.84 -6.95 -22.59
CA ARG A 97 -3.66 -6.07 -21.74
C ARG A 97 -4.19 -4.83 -22.47
N ARG A 98 -3.45 -4.32 -23.46
CA ARG A 98 -3.93 -3.25 -24.35
C ARG A 98 -5.03 -3.75 -25.30
N MET A 99 -4.90 -4.96 -25.85
CA MET A 99 -5.97 -5.57 -26.66
C MET A 99 -7.24 -5.88 -25.84
N ALA A 100 -7.09 -6.37 -24.60
CA ALA A 100 -8.22 -6.63 -23.71
C ALA A 100 -8.92 -5.33 -23.25
N ARG A 101 -8.18 -4.24 -22.99
CA ARG A 101 -8.76 -2.91 -22.66
C ARG A 101 -9.44 -2.24 -23.84
N THR A 102 -8.95 -2.43 -25.06
CA THR A 102 -9.64 -1.91 -26.26
C THR A 102 -10.93 -2.69 -26.51
N GLY A 103 -10.93 -4.02 -26.29
CA GLY A 103 -12.14 -4.85 -26.37
C GLY A 103 -13.20 -4.48 -25.32
N THR A 104 -12.80 -4.26 -24.06
CA THR A 104 -13.75 -3.88 -23.00
C THR A 104 -14.25 -2.45 -23.09
N ARG A 105 -13.44 -1.49 -23.58
CA ARG A 105 -13.89 -0.12 -23.86
C ARG A 105 -14.85 -0.05 -25.05
N PHE A 106 -14.70 -0.92 -26.05
CA PHE A 106 -15.65 -1.04 -27.17
C PHE A 106 -17.01 -1.60 -26.68
N LEU A 107 -17.00 -2.56 -25.74
CA LEU A 107 -18.22 -3.08 -25.11
C LEU A 107 -18.87 -2.11 -24.10
N TYR A 108 -18.08 -1.41 -23.28
CA TYR A 108 -18.59 -0.39 -22.35
C TYR A 108 -19.15 0.82 -23.12
N GLY A 109 -18.48 1.25 -24.19
CA GLY A 109 -18.98 2.31 -25.08
C GLY A 109 -20.31 1.97 -25.76
N LEU A 110 -20.60 0.69 -25.98
CA LEU A 110 -21.89 0.22 -26.49
C LEU A 110 -23.00 0.15 -25.41
N LEU A 111 -22.63 0.17 -24.12
CA LEU A 111 -23.55 0.04 -22.98
C LEU A 111 -23.74 1.32 -22.15
N THR A 112 -22.81 2.29 -22.19
CA THR A 112 -22.82 3.46 -21.27
C THR A 112 -23.00 4.84 -21.92
N VAL A 113 -23.51 4.93 -23.16
CA VAL A 113 -23.89 6.22 -23.80
C VAL A 113 -24.98 6.99 -23.01
N GLY A 114 -25.52 6.44 -21.93
CA GLY A 114 -26.50 7.12 -21.07
C GLY A 114 -25.98 7.92 -19.85
N ALA A 115 -24.68 7.90 -19.50
CA ALA A 115 -24.20 8.43 -18.20
C ALA A 115 -23.09 9.48 -18.28
N VAL A 116 -23.07 10.31 -19.33
CA VAL A 116 -22.29 11.55 -19.33
C VAL A 116 -23.04 12.57 -18.47
N ARG A 117 -22.60 12.77 -17.22
CA ARG A 117 -23.01 13.94 -16.42
C ARG A 117 -21.81 14.84 -16.18
N HIS A 118 -21.89 16.01 -16.81
CA HIS A 118 -20.95 17.12 -16.72
C HIS A 118 -20.76 17.63 -15.28
N ASP A 119 -19.55 18.12 -15.02
CA ASP A 119 -19.21 19.05 -13.95
C ASP A 119 -20.07 20.33 -13.99
N ARG A 120 -20.20 20.96 -12.81
CA ARG A 120 -20.93 22.20 -12.46
C ARG A 120 -22.45 22.06 -12.36
N ASP A 121 -22.96 22.01 -11.12
CA ASP A 121 -23.47 23.22 -10.49
C ASP A 121 -23.79 22.99 -9.00
N SER A 122 -23.52 24.05 -8.25
CA SER A 122 -24.06 24.37 -6.95
C SER A 122 -25.58 24.21 -6.90
N GLU A 123 -26.07 23.18 -6.22
CA GLU A 123 -27.35 23.19 -5.50
C GLU A 123 -27.48 21.91 -4.65
N ALA A 124 -27.99 22.08 -3.44
CA ALA A 124 -27.89 21.14 -2.33
C ALA A 124 -28.50 19.75 -2.64
N PRO A 125 -27.71 18.66 -2.60
CA PRO A 125 -28.29 17.33 -2.51
C PRO A 125 -28.56 17.01 -1.03
N SER A 126 -29.81 16.64 -0.76
CA SER A 126 -30.40 16.13 0.49
C SER A 126 -29.39 15.65 1.56
N THR A 127 -29.55 16.16 2.78
CA THR A 127 -28.70 15.93 3.97
C THR A 127 -28.45 14.46 4.36
N TRP A 128 -29.20 13.50 3.83
CA TRP A 128 -29.15 12.07 4.21
C TRP A 128 -28.45 11.18 3.18
N TRP A 129 -28.44 11.55 1.91
CA TRP A 129 -27.73 10.82 0.84
C TRP A 129 -26.19 10.72 1.05
N PRO A 130 -25.47 11.73 1.58
CA PRO A 130 -24.01 11.64 1.72
C PRO A 130 -23.54 10.67 2.82
N VAL A 131 -24.38 10.38 3.82
CA VAL A 131 -24.03 9.46 4.91
C VAL A 131 -24.17 8.01 4.45
N TRP A 132 -25.27 7.66 3.80
CA TRP A 132 -25.49 6.32 3.28
C TRP A 132 -24.45 5.93 2.22
N SER A 133 -24.06 6.84 1.33
CA SER A 133 -23.00 6.56 0.36
C SER A 133 -21.65 6.25 1.01
N THR A 134 -21.34 6.91 2.13
CA THR A 134 -20.10 6.69 2.92
C THR A 134 -20.11 5.31 3.56
N VAL A 135 -21.24 4.92 4.18
CA VAL A 135 -21.41 3.61 4.82
C VAL A 135 -21.36 2.48 3.78
N VAL A 136 -22.09 2.63 2.67
CA VAL A 136 -22.09 1.64 1.58
C VAL A 136 -20.70 1.50 0.96
N GLY A 137 -20.01 2.61 0.73
CA GLY A 137 -18.62 2.61 0.27
C GLY A 137 -17.73 1.81 1.23
N LEU A 138 -17.76 2.13 2.52
CA LEU A 138 -16.96 1.42 3.52
C LEU A 138 -17.25 -0.08 3.58
N ILE A 139 -18.52 -0.49 3.51
CA ILE A 139 -18.92 -1.91 3.46
C ILE A 139 -18.36 -2.57 2.20
N LEU A 140 -18.50 -1.95 1.04
CA LEU A 140 -17.96 -2.48 -0.22
C LEU A 140 -16.44 -2.59 -0.18
N GLY A 141 -15.75 -1.59 0.35
CA GLY A 141 -14.30 -1.60 0.52
C GLY A 141 -13.82 -2.71 1.44
N PHE A 142 -14.52 -2.91 2.57
CA PHE A 142 -14.24 -3.96 3.54
C PHE A 142 -14.44 -5.35 2.93
N VAL A 143 -15.59 -5.59 2.29
CA VAL A 143 -15.90 -6.86 1.62
C VAL A 143 -14.90 -7.13 0.48
N GLY A 144 -14.56 -6.12 -0.32
CA GLY A 144 -13.59 -6.23 -1.40
C GLY A 144 -12.18 -6.60 -0.92
N LEU A 145 -11.73 -6.01 0.19
CA LEU A 145 -10.43 -6.35 0.80
C LEU A 145 -10.42 -7.74 1.40
N ALA A 146 -11.49 -8.13 2.11
CA ALA A 146 -11.63 -9.45 2.68
C ALA A 146 -11.63 -10.52 1.57
N ALA A 147 -12.44 -10.34 0.52
CA ALA A 147 -12.48 -11.24 -0.62
C ALA A 147 -11.13 -11.32 -1.35
N SER A 148 -10.45 -10.18 -1.52
CA SER A 148 -9.09 -10.14 -2.08
C SER A 148 -8.10 -10.94 -1.26
N PHE A 149 -8.08 -10.76 0.06
CA PHE A 149 -7.15 -11.47 0.93
C PHE A 149 -7.43 -12.97 0.94
N ALA A 150 -8.72 -13.37 0.97
CA ALA A 150 -9.13 -14.76 0.86
C ALA A 150 -8.62 -15.39 -0.44
N ALA A 151 -8.82 -14.71 -1.57
CA ALA A 151 -8.34 -15.16 -2.88
C ALA A 151 -6.81 -15.36 -2.87
N ILE A 152 -6.06 -14.41 -2.32
CA ILE A 152 -4.59 -14.48 -2.25
C ILE A 152 -4.14 -15.67 -1.40
N ILE A 153 -4.74 -15.86 -0.21
CA ILE A 153 -4.43 -17.01 0.66
C ILE A 153 -4.67 -18.32 -0.09
N THR A 154 -5.79 -18.44 -0.81
CA THR A 154 -6.11 -19.68 -1.55
C THR A 154 -5.15 -19.99 -2.70
N GLN A 155 -4.46 -18.96 -3.23
CA GLN A 155 -3.45 -19.10 -4.28
C GLN A 155 -2.05 -19.42 -3.75
N GLN A 156 -1.80 -19.23 -2.44
CA GLN A 156 -0.50 -19.54 -1.85
C GLN A 156 -0.29 -21.04 -1.66
N ASP A 157 0.97 -21.43 -1.57
CA ASP A 157 1.38 -22.78 -1.24
C ASP A 157 0.96 -23.17 0.20
N LEU A 158 0.89 -24.48 0.46
CA LEU A 158 0.41 -25.00 1.73
C LEU A 158 1.24 -24.49 2.92
N ALA A 159 2.56 -24.35 2.76
CA ALA A 159 3.45 -23.87 3.81
C ALA A 159 3.12 -22.43 4.23
N THR A 160 2.98 -21.50 3.28
CA THR A 160 2.60 -20.11 3.58
C THR A 160 1.20 -20.04 4.19
N ARG A 161 0.24 -20.84 3.69
CA ARG A 161 -1.12 -20.89 4.25
C ARG A 161 -1.13 -21.38 5.70
N LEU A 162 -0.37 -22.43 6.01
CA LEU A 162 -0.25 -22.94 7.38
C LEU A 162 0.47 -21.94 8.29
N ALA A 163 1.49 -21.23 7.79
CA ALA A 163 2.15 -20.18 8.55
C ALA A 163 1.19 -19.03 8.91
N LEU A 164 0.40 -18.53 7.94
CA LEU A 164 -0.57 -17.46 8.17
C LEU A 164 -1.74 -17.88 9.08
N SER A 165 -2.14 -19.15 9.02
CA SER A 165 -3.24 -19.69 9.83
C SER A 165 -2.80 -20.26 11.17
N GLU A 166 -1.52 -20.13 11.54
CA GLU A 166 -0.93 -20.72 12.74
C GLU A 166 -1.23 -22.23 12.82
N GLY A 167 -0.77 -22.97 11.81
CA GLY A 167 -1.00 -24.40 11.70
C GLY A 167 -2.47 -24.79 11.47
N GLY A 168 -3.30 -23.87 11.00
CA GLY A 168 -4.73 -24.10 10.74
C GLY A 168 -5.66 -23.68 11.88
N ARG A 169 -5.15 -23.05 12.93
CA ARG A 169 -5.96 -22.49 14.03
C ARG A 169 -6.99 -21.46 13.55
N TYR A 170 -6.63 -20.64 12.55
CA TYR A 170 -7.52 -19.63 11.99
C TYR A 170 -8.01 -20.00 10.59
N SER A 171 -9.32 -19.89 10.38
CA SER A 171 -9.91 -20.09 9.06
C SER A 171 -9.51 -18.98 8.07
N VAL A 172 -9.56 -19.28 6.77
CA VAL A 172 -9.31 -18.27 5.71
C VAL A 172 -10.27 -17.08 5.85
N LEU A 173 -11.53 -17.34 6.20
CA LEU A 173 -12.52 -16.28 6.43
C LEU A 173 -12.09 -15.36 7.57
N THR A 174 -11.69 -15.94 8.71
CA THR A 174 -11.21 -15.20 9.89
C THR A 174 -10.03 -14.29 9.53
N LEU A 175 -8.99 -14.84 8.89
CA LEU A 175 -7.82 -14.08 8.46
C LEU A 175 -8.18 -12.96 7.47
N SER A 176 -9.15 -13.19 6.60
CA SER A 176 -9.59 -12.22 5.59
C SER A 176 -10.36 -11.05 6.20
N LEU A 177 -11.25 -11.31 7.15
CA LEU A 177 -11.94 -10.25 7.90
C LEU A 177 -10.94 -9.40 8.68
N PHE A 178 -9.96 -10.06 9.28
CA PHE A 178 -8.86 -9.44 9.99
C PHE A 178 -7.99 -8.55 9.08
N ALA A 179 -7.65 -9.00 7.87
CA ALA A 179 -6.92 -8.20 6.87
C ALA A 179 -7.68 -6.96 6.36
N ALA A 180 -9.02 -7.01 6.38
CA ALA A 180 -9.86 -5.88 6.03
C ALA A 180 -10.13 -4.91 7.20
N SER A 181 -9.93 -5.36 8.45
CA SER A 181 -10.22 -4.56 9.65
C SER A 181 -9.45 -3.23 9.78
N PRO A 182 -8.19 -3.09 9.31
CA PRO A 182 -7.49 -1.80 9.38
C PRO A 182 -8.18 -0.71 8.55
N LEU A 183 -8.95 -1.05 7.50
CA LEU A 183 -9.75 -0.09 6.76
C LEU A 183 -10.82 0.56 7.66
N LEU A 184 -11.49 -0.21 8.51
CA LEU A 184 -12.51 0.30 9.42
C LEU A 184 -11.89 1.25 10.45
N VAL A 185 -10.72 0.88 10.98
CA VAL A 185 -9.97 1.73 11.92
C VAL A 185 -9.47 2.99 11.24
N TYR A 186 -8.93 2.90 10.03
CA TYR A 186 -8.52 4.05 9.22
C TYR A 186 -9.68 5.01 8.95
N ALA A 187 -10.85 4.51 8.59
CA ALA A 187 -12.06 5.32 8.39
C ALA A 187 -12.55 5.98 9.69
N ALA A 188 -12.52 5.24 10.81
CA ALA A 188 -12.92 5.77 12.12
C ALA A 188 -11.97 6.88 12.59
N LEU A 189 -10.65 6.68 12.47
CA LEU A 189 -9.64 7.69 12.78
C LEU A 189 -9.79 8.93 11.90
N SER A 190 -9.95 8.73 10.59
CA SER A 190 -10.13 9.82 9.62
C SER A 190 -11.37 10.64 9.93
N THR A 191 -12.48 9.98 10.27
CA THR A 191 -13.74 10.66 10.65
C THR A 191 -13.59 11.43 11.96
N SER A 192 -12.94 10.81 12.96
CA SER A 192 -12.74 11.42 14.28
C SER A 192 -11.85 12.67 14.19
N PHE A 193 -10.75 12.59 13.46
CA PHE A 193 -9.87 13.74 13.24
C PHE A 193 -10.50 14.78 12.32
N ALA A 194 -11.25 14.39 11.29
CA ALA A 194 -12.00 15.34 10.47
C ALA A 194 -12.99 16.14 11.32
N TRP A 195 -13.71 15.50 12.23
CA TRP A 195 -14.58 16.17 13.20
C TRP A 195 -13.78 17.14 14.09
N LEU A 196 -12.66 16.69 14.67
CA LEU A 196 -11.81 17.51 15.55
C LEU A 196 -11.27 18.76 14.83
N PHE A 197 -10.87 18.62 13.57
CA PHE A 197 -10.33 19.72 12.75
C PHE A 197 -11.39 20.46 11.93
N ARG A 198 -12.68 20.15 12.14
CA ARG A 198 -13.85 20.77 11.47
C ARG A 198 -13.82 20.67 9.94
N LEU A 199 -13.28 19.56 9.42
CA LEU A 199 -13.31 19.23 8.00
C LEU A 199 -14.45 18.26 7.68
N LYS A 200 -15.00 18.36 6.47
CA LYS A 200 -15.94 17.37 5.95
C LYS A 200 -15.16 16.25 5.28
N ILE A 201 -15.60 15.02 5.50
CA ILE A 201 -14.99 13.80 4.94
C ILE A 201 -16.01 13.10 4.05
N ARG A 202 -15.55 12.54 2.93
CA ARG A 202 -16.32 11.59 2.13
C ARG A 202 -15.48 10.32 1.96
N VAL A 203 -16.04 9.19 2.36
CA VAL A 203 -15.47 7.88 2.08
C VAL A 203 -16.14 7.35 0.83
N HIS A 204 -15.35 6.96 -0.16
CA HIS A 204 -15.89 6.36 -1.37
C HIS A 204 -15.03 5.19 -1.82
N THR A 205 -15.70 4.12 -2.22
CA THR A 205 -15.07 2.94 -2.81
C THR A 205 -15.55 2.91 -4.26
N ALA A 206 -14.70 3.39 -5.16
CA ALA A 206 -15.00 3.35 -6.59
C ALA A 206 -14.91 1.92 -7.12
N LEU A 207 -15.69 1.62 -8.17
CA LEU A 207 -15.61 0.35 -8.88
C LEU A 207 -14.18 0.10 -9.42
N ASP A 208 -13.49 1.16 -9.83
CA ASP A 208 -12.09 1.10 -10.24
C ASP A 208 -11.16 0.62 -9.10
N GLY A 209 -11.41 1.04 -7.85
CA GLY A 209 -10.68 0.57 -6.67
C GLY A 209 -10.91 -0.92 -6.42
N LEU A 210 -12.14 -1.41 -6.59
CA LEU A 210 -12.46 -2.85 -6.48
C LEU A 210 -11.83 -3.66 -7.61
N LEU A 211 -11.87 -3.17 -8.86
CA LEU A 211 -11.21 -3.82 -9.99
C LEU A 211 -9.69 -3.84 -9.84
N LEU A 212 -9.11 -2.76 -9.33
CA LEU A 212 -7.69 -2.68 -9.02
C LEU A 212 -7.31 -3.69 -7.93
N GLN A 213 -8.13 -3.79 -6.89
CA GLN A 213 -7.95 -4.79 -5.85
C GLN A 213 -8.00 -6.20 -6.43
N ALA A 214 -9.02 -6.53 -7.22
CA ALA A 214 -9.16 -7.84 -7.86
C ALA A 214 -7.97 -8.16 -8.78
N TYR A 215 -7.43 -7.15 -9.47
CA TYR A 215 -6.21 -7.30 -10.26
C TYR A 215 -5.01 -7.68 -9.38
N PHE A 216 -4.81 -7.00 -8.24
CA PHE A 216 -3.74 -7.36 -7.31
C PHE A 216 -3.96 -8.75 -6.71
N SER A 217 -5.20 -9.12 -6.37
CA SER A 217 -5.51 -10.47 -5.90
C SER A 217 -5.16 -11.53 -6.94
N GLY A 218 -5.47 -11.30 -8.22
CA GLY A 218 -5.11 -12.19 -9.32
C GLY A 218 -3.60 -12.26 -9.59
N ALA A 219 -2.84 -11.27 -9.10
CA ALA A 219 -1.37 -11.27 -9.12
C ALA A 219 -0.76 -11.85 -7.83
N GLY A 220 -1.56 -12.40 -6.91
CA GLY A 220 -1.10 -12.94 -5.63
C GLY A 220 -0.60 -11.84 -4.67
N SER A 221 -1.13 -10.63 -4.79
CA SER A 221 -0.67 -9.43 -4.08
C SER A 221 -1.75 -8.80 -3.23
N PHE A 222 -1.44 -8.49 -1.98
CA PHE A 222 -2.32 -7.68 -1.14
C PHE A 222 -1.83 -6.24 -1.04
N LEU A 223 -2.61 -5.30 -1.57
CA LEU A 223 -2.39 -3.87 -1.38
C LEU A 223 -3.72 -3.23 -0.97
N PRO A 224 -3.84 -2.64 0.23
CA PRO A 224 -5.10 -2.06 0.69
C PRO A 224 -5.34 -0.69 0.03
N MET A 225 -5.92 -0.70 -1.17
CA MET A 225 -6.21 0.52 -1.96
C MET A 225 -7.65 0.55 -2.50
N THR A 226 -8.59 -0.15 -1.87
CA THR A 226 -9.98 -0.20 -2.36
C THR A 226 -10.76 1.09 -2.13
N THR A 227 -10.44 1.80 -1.05
CA THR A 227 -11.26 2.90 -0.54
C THR A 227 -10.43 4.16 -0.43
N ASP A 228 -10.99 5.23 -1.00
CA ASP A 228 -10.43 6.57 -0.98
C ASP A 228 -11.19 7.43 0.04
N ILE A 229 -10.43 8.22 0.78
CA ILE A 229 -10.96 9.21 1.71
C ILE A 229 -10.66 10.61 1.16
N GLU A 230 -11.72 11.36 0.87
CA GLU A 230 -11.63 12.74 0.42
C GLU A 230 -11.92 13.69 1.57
N TYR A 231 -10.98 14.58 1.86
CA TYR A 231 -11.16 15.68 2.81
C TYR A 231 -11.51 16.96 2.06
N ILE A 232 -12.62 17.58 2.45
CA ILE A 232 -13.14 18.80 1.82
C ILE A 232 -12.87 19.98 2.76
N GLY A 233 -11.96 20.85 2.36
CA GLY A 233 -11.64 22.10 3.04
C GLY A 233 -10.18 22.50 2.85
N ASP A 234 -9.59 23.14 3.86
CA ASP A 234 -8.24 23.71 3.81
C ASP A 234 -7.14 22.63 3.76
N ASP A 235 -6.20 22.78 2.81
CA ASP A 235 -5.05 21.88 2.63
C ASP A 235 -4.17 21.78 3.88
N ARG A 236 -4.06 22.87 4.66
CA ARG A 236 -3.29 22.84 5.91
C ARG A 236 -3.94 21.96 6.96
N GLN A 237 -5.28 21.96 7.03
CA GLN A 237 -6.02 21.07 7.94
C GLN A 237 -5.97 19.62 7.46
N ARG A 238 -6.06 19.40 6.13
CA ARG A 238 -5.89 18.06 5.53
C ARG A 238 -4.55 17.44 5.91
N SER A 239 -3.46 18.21 5.81
CA SER A 239 -2.13 17.74 6.23
C SER A 239 -2.07 17.36 7.72
N LYS A 240 -2.74 18.10 8.60
CA LYS A 240 -2.81 17.75 10.03
C LYS A 240 -3.56 16.44 10.26
N ILE A 241 -4.70 16.24 9.59
CA ILE A 241 -5.46 14.98 9.67
C ILE A 241 -4.60 13.83 9.17
N ALA A 242 -3.97 13.98 8.01
CA ALA A 242 -3.10 12.98 7.41
C ALA A 242 -1.99 12.52 8.38
N VAL A 243 -1.32 13.48 9.04
CA VAL A 243 -0.32 13.21 10.09
C VAL A 243 -0.94 12.45 11.25
N CYS A 244 -2.06 12.93 11.80
CA CYS A 244 -2.72 12.29 12.94
C CYS A 244 -3.13 10.85 12.62
N VAL A 245 -3.70 10.61 11.43
CA VAL A 245 -4.15 9.28 11.01
C VAL A 245 -2.96 8.33 10.83
N ILE A 246 -1.91 8.73 10.10
CA ILE A 246 -0.71 7.90 9.91
C ILE A 246 -0.04 7.59 11.24
N VAL A 247 0.14 8.59 12.10
CA VAL A 247 0.74 8.40 13.42
C VAL A 247 -0.11 7.45 14.27
N SER A 248 -1.44 7.61 14.27
CA SER A 248 -2.33 6.71 15.02
C SER A 248 -2.27 5.26 14.50
N LEU A 249 -2.28 5.04 13.19
CA LEU A 249 -2.13 3.68 12.63
C LEU A 249 -0.78 3.07 13.00
N TYR A 250 0.29 3.86 12.95
CA TYR A 250 1.62 3.40 13.35
C TYR A 250 1.71 3.08 14.85
N LEU A 251 1.11 3.90 15.71
CA LEU A 251 1.04 3.63 17.15
C LEU A 251 0.24 2.37 17.47
N ILE A 252 -0.86 2.11 16.74
CA ILE A 252 -1.63 0.85 16.87
C ILE A 252 -0.76 -0.34 16.47
N HIS A 253 0.01 -0.24 15.39
CA HIS A 253 1.01 -1.25 15.03
C HIS A 253 2.00 -1.50 16.17
N LEU A 254 2.64 -0.45 16.70
CA LEU A 254 3.62 -0.58 17.79
C LEU A 254 3.01 -1.20 19.05
N LEU A 255 1.78 -0.83 19.41
CA LEU A 255 1.06 -1.39 20.55
C LEU A 255 0.79 -2.88 20.35
N LEU A 256 0.26 -3.27 19.19
CA LEU A 256 0.01 -4.68 18.87
C LEU A 256 1.30 -5.50 18.79
N GLN A 257 2.39 -4.89 18.30
CA GLN A 257 3.71 -5.51 18.29
C GLN A 257 4.22 -5.76 19.72
N ALA A 258 4.08 -4.78 20.61
CA ALA A 258 4.46 -4.93 22.01
C ALA A 258 3.62 -6.02 22.71
N MET A 259 2.32 -6.12 22.38
CA MET A 259 1.45 -7.20 22.87
C MET A 259 1.83 -8.57 22.29
N ALA A 260 2.44 -8.62 21.11
CA ALA A 260 2.91 -9.85 20.48
C ALA A 260 4.26 -10.35 21.01
N ALA A 261 5.05 -9.49 21.65
CA ALA A 261 6.39 -9.79 22.16
C ALA A 261 6.49 -11.01 23.11
N PRO A 262 5.49 -11.33 23.97
CA PRO A 262 5.55 -12.50 24.85
C PRO A 262 5.52 -13.86 24.14
N GLY A 263 5.38 -13.91 22.80
CA GLY A 263 5.58 -15.11 21.98
C GLY A 263 4.30 -15.87 21.59
N ASP A 264 3.22 -15.74 22.36
CA ASP A 264 1.99 -16.54 22.14
C ASP A 264 0.87 -15.80 21.39
N ALA A 265 1.07 -14.53 21.03
CA ALA A 265 0.03 -13.71 20.40
C ALA A 265 0.26 -13.51 18.89
N THR A 266 0.26 -14.63 18.16
CA THR A 266 0.33 -14.72 16.68
C THR A 266 -0.67 -13.80 15.98
N LEU A 267 -1.91 -13.76 16.45
CA LEU A 267 -2.94 -12.89 15.89
C LEU A 267 -2.62 -11.40 16.09
N ALA A 268 -2.05 -11.04 17.25
CA ALA A 268 -1.61 -9.68 17.49
C ALA A 268 -0.44 -9.30 16.58
N SER A 269 0.51 -10.23 16.33
CA SER A 269 1.60 -10.05 15.36
C SER A 269 1.09 -9.87 13.93
N LEU A 270 0.12 -10.69 13.52
CA LEU A 270 -0.53 -10.56 12.21
C LEU A 270 -1.25 -9.21 12.08
N MET A 271 -2.02 -8.79 13.10
CA MET A 271 -2.72 -7.51 13.09
C MET A 271 -1.76 -6.35 13.06
N SER A 272 -0.73 -6.38 13.91
CA SER A 272 0.38 -5.44 13.92
C SER A 272 0.94 -5.24 12.51
N SER A 273 1.24 -6.34 11.81
CA SER A 273 1.79 -6.31 10.46
C SER A 273 0.81 -5.74 9.43
N LEU A 274 -0.48 -6.07 9.52
CA LEU A 274 -1.50 -5.52 8.63
C LEU A 274 -1.68 -4.01 8.83
N PHE A 275 -1.68 -3.52 10.07
CA PHE A 275 -1.67 -2.08 10.33
C PHE A 275 -0.43 -1.39 9.77
N LEU A 276 0.74 -2.02 9.87
CA LEU A 276 1.97 -1.52 9.28
C LEU A 276 1.89 -1.44 7.75
N VAL A 277 1.29 -2.44 7.07
CA VAL A 277 1.06 -2.41 5.61
C VAL A 277 0.19 -1.22 5.22
N TYR A 278 -0.92 -0.99 5.92
CA TYR A 278 -1.77 0.17 5.66
C TYR A 278 -1.00 1.48 5.89
N CYS A 279 -0.29 1.59 7.02
CA CYS A 279 0.51 2.76 7.34
C CYS A 279 1.54 3.05 6.24
N PHE A 280 2.27 2.03 5.80
CA PHE A 280 3.25 2.12 4.72
C PHE A 280 2.60 2.57 3.41
N VAL A 281 1.50 1.93 2.99
CA VAL A 281 0.81 2.29 1.75
C VAL A 281 0.28 3.71 1.78
N TYR A 282 -0.46 4.10 2.82
CA TYR A 282 -1.04 5.44 2.90
C TYR A 282 0.01 6.55 3.12
N SER A 283 1.24 6.20 3.53
CA SER A 283 2.34 7.16 3.68
C SER A 283 3.02 7.56 2.36
N PHE A 284 2.70 6.91 1.23
CA PHE A 284 3.28 7.30 -0.07
C PHE A 284 2.82 8.71 -0.51
N PRO A 285 3.72 9.55 -1.07
CA PRO A 285 3.40 10.92 -1.48
C PRO A 285 2.69 10.96 -2.85
N ILE A 286 1.61 10.18 -2.99
CA ILE A 286 0.85 10.00 -4.24
C ILE A 286 -0.63 10.32 -3.96
N ARG A 287 -1.31 11.06 -4.84
CA ARG A 287 -2.75 11.29 -4.70
C ARG A 287 -3.53 9.99 -4.96
N PRO A 288 -4.59 9.68 -4.19
CA PRO A 288 -5.22 10.50 -3.14
C PRO A 288 -4.71 10.24 -1.70
N LEU A 289 -3.58 9.53 -1.51
CA LEU A 289 -3.09 9.04 -0.22
C LEU A 289 -2.66 10.17 0.75
N GLU A 290 -2.66 9.86 2.04
CA GLU A 290 -2.33 10.78 3.12
C GLU A 290 -0.91 11.37 3.01
N GLY A 291 0.04 10.52 2.62
CA GLY A 291 1.44 10.91 2.43
C GLY A 291 1.59 12.09 1.48
N TYR A 292 0.72 12.22 0.48
CA TYR A 292 0.74 13.35 -0.44
C TYR A 292 0.44 14.67 0.28
N ALA A 293 -0.58 14.70 1.14
CA ALA A 293 -0.96 15.90 1.88
C ALA A 293 0.12 16.33 2.90
N ILE A 294 0.81 15.37 3.51
CA ILE A 294 1.94 15.64 4.41
C ILE A 294 3.12 16.19 3.60
N PHE A 295 3.50 15.51 2.51
CA PHE A 295 4.64 15.87 1.68
C PHE A 295 4.48 17.25 1.02
N ALA A 296 3.29 17.55 0.50
CA ALA A 296 2.96 18.84 -0.10
C ALA A 296 3.13 19.99 0.90
N ARG A 297 2.87 19.75 2.20
CA ARG A 297 3.02 20.74 3.25
C ARG A 297 4.45 20.83 3.79
N SER A 298 5.08 19.70 4.09
CA SER A 298 6.44 19.64 4.64
C SER A 298 7.10 18.30 4.31
N ARG A 299 8.11 18.34 3.44
CA ARG A 299 8.92 17.17 3.07
C ARG A 299 9.69 16.59 4.25
N ILE A 300 10.15 17.46 5.16
CA ILE A 300 10.87 17.05 6.38
C ILE A 300 9.92 16.29 7.30
N LEU A 301 8.71 16.81 7.51
CA LEU A 301 7.71 16.12 8.34
C LEU A 301 7.32 14.76 7.75
N TRP A 302 7.11 14.71 6.42
CA TRP A 302 6.86 13.45 5.73
C TRP A 302 8.03 12.48 5.92
N GLY A 303 9.27 12.91 5.73
CA GLY A 303 10.45 12.07 5.93
C GLY A 303 10.58 11.55 7.37
N LEU A 304 10.33 12.40 8.37
CA LEU A 304 10.34 12.01 9.79
C LEU A 304 9.29 10.96 10.13
N LEU A 305 8.13 10.96 9.47
CA LEU A 305 7.10 9.94 9.66
C LEU A 305 7.40 8.68 8.85
N TRP A 306 7.81 8.86 7.60
CA TRP A 306 7.97 7.77 6.64
C TRP A 306 9.19 6.90 6.94
N ILE A 307 10.31 7.45 7.41
CA ILE A 307 11.52 6.68 7.70
C ILE A 307 11.28 5.60 8.79
N PRO A 308 10.70 5.91 9.97
CA PRO A 308 10.36 4.89 10.96
C PRO A 308 9.40 3.82 10.42
N ILE A 309 8.41 4.23 9.62
CA ILE A 309 7.45 3.29 9.00
C ILE A 309 8.17 2.36 8.03
N LEU A 310 9.06 2.88 7.18
CA LEU A 310 9.88 2.07 6.27
C LEU A 310 10.75 1.09 7.04
N ILE A 311 11.48 1.56 8.07
CA ILE A 311 12.37 0.70 8.87
C ILE A 311 11.57 -0.44 9.48
N SER A 312 10.44 -0.14 10.11
CA SER A 312 9.54 -1.15 10.66
C SER A 312 9.04 -2.09 9.56
N PHE A 313 8.57 -1.57 8.42
CA PHE A 313 8.08 -2.39 7.31
C PHE A 313 9.15 -3.35 6.79
N THR A 314 10.41 -2.96 6.78
CA THR A 314 11.52 -3.81 6.32
C THR A 314 12.02 -4.80 7.38
N THR A 315 11.83 -4.54 8.67
CA THR A 315 12.44 -5.34 9.75
C THR A 315 11.45 -6.18 10.55
N THR A 316 10.18 -5.78 10.64
CA THR A 316 9.20 -6.43 11.52
C THR A 316 8.15 -7.26 10.78
N LEU A 317 8.13 -7.22 9.45
CA LEU A 317 7.10 -7.88 8.65
C LEU A 317 7.38 -9.39 8.52
N PRO A 318 6.45 -10.28 8.93
CA PRO A 318 6.63 -11.72 8.86
C PRO A 318 6.84 -12.23 7.43
N ASP A 319 7.68 -13.25 7.25
CA ASP A 319 7.97 -13.85 5.94
C ASP A 319 6.72 -14.30 5.18
N ALA A 320 5.73 -14.83 5.90
CA ALA A 320 4.47 -15.25 5.29
C ALA A 320 3.71 -14.06 4.66
N LEU A 321 3.81 -12.86 5.25
CA LEU A 321 3.26 -11.64 4.68
C LEU A 321 4.16 -11.06 3.58
N THR A 322 5.50 -11.15 3.67
CA THR A 322 6.40 -10.67 2.59
C THR A 322 6.20 -11.43 1.28
N ASN A 323 5.70 -12.67 1.34
CA ASN A 323 5.40 -13.46 0.15
C ASN A 323 4.15 -12.99 -0.59
N ILE A 324 3.15 -12.46 0.13
CA ILE A 324 1.87 -12.00 -0.42
C ILE A 324 1.78 -10.48 -0.64
N LEU A 325 2.76 -9.71 -0.13
CA LEU A 325 2.94 -8.27 -0.39
C LEU A 325 3.84 -8.00 -1.60
#